data_AF-A0A930XLU5-F1
#
_entry.id   AF-A0A930XLU5-F1
#
_cell.length_a   1.000
_cell.length_b   1.000
_cell.length_c   1.000
_cell.angle_alpha   90.00
_cell.angle_beta   90.00
_cell.angle_gamma   90.00
#
_symmetry.space_group_name_H-M   'P 1'
#
loop_
_entity.id
_entity.type
_entity.pdbx_description
1 polymer ?
#
loop_
_entity_poly.entity_id
_entity_poly.type
_entity_poly.pdbx_seq_one_letter_code
_entity_poly.pdbx_strand_id
1 'polypeptide(L)'
;MPISFLNPVQQTTYTKVTDYLCNSSLFKDTLEAEVEQPKFHLRYGSAAIEVEVLAWEVHPWETGDLAIVRACSCVTTGSPLTPDLMQYLLNENSRMRFGAFQLSDAGEVLFAHSVLGGENMDLMELQTCILSVVTIADTYNDLILQKFGGQRSAQ
;
A
#
# COMPACT_ATOMS: atom_id res chain seq x y z
N MET A 1 -4.19 16.36 15.89
CA MET A 1 -3.08 17.35 15.75
C MET A 1 -2.78 17.55 14.27
N PRO A 2 -2.20 18.69 13.81
CA PRO A 2 -1.77 18.78 12.41
C PRO A 2 -0.69 17.72 12.12
N ILE A 3 -0.66 17.22 10.88
CA ILE A 3 0.33 16.24 10.41
C ILE A 3 1.75 16.77 10.68
N SER A 4 2.59 15.94 11.30
CA SER A 4 4.01 16.22 11.48
C SER A 4 4.82 15.35 10.51
N PHE A 5 5.75 15.98 9.78
CA PHE A 5 6.65 15.31 8.86
C PHE A 5 8.03 15.15 9.50
N LEU A 6 8.65 13.99 9.31
CA LEU A 6 9.97 13.65 9.84
C LEU A 6 11.09 14.36 9.07
N ASN A 7 10.89 14.62 7.78
CA ASN A 7 11.83 15.36 6.95
C ASN A 7 11.14 16.12 5.80
N PRO A 8 11.82 17.10 5.16
CA PRO A 8 11.25 17.89 4.07
C PRO A 8 10.82 17.05 2.86
N VAL A 9 11.53 15.96 2.55
CA VAL A 9 11.22 15.11 1.39
C VAL A 9 9.91 14.35 1.60
N GLN A 10 9.61 13.93 2.82
CA GLN A 10 8.30 13.35 3.19
C GLN A 10 7.18 14.37 3.00
N GLN A 11 7.38 15.62 3.43
CA GLN A 11 6.41 16.70 3.23
C GLN A 11 6.16 16.96 1.74
N THR A 12 7.21 17.16 0.94
CA THR A 12 7.11 17.32 -0.52
C THR A 12 6.34 16.16 -1.16
N THR A 13 6.69 14.93 -0.77
CA THR A 13 6.02 13.72 -1.28
C THR A 13 4.53 13.74 -0.94
N TYR A 14 4.19 14.05 0.30
CA TYR A 14 2.80 14.10 0.75
C TYR A 14 1.98 15.14 -0.02
N THR A 15 2.53 16.34 -0.27
CA THR A 15 1.87 17.35 -1.09
C THR A 15 1.62 16.84 -2.50
N LYS A 16 2.62 16.24 -3.15
CA LYS A 16 2.45 15.69 -4.52
C LYS A 16 1.43 14.56 -4.57
N VAL A 17 1.42 13.65 -3.60
CA VAL A 17 0.42 12.58 -3.50
C VAL A 17 -0.98 13.17 -3.30
N THR A 18 -1.12 14.16 -2.40
CA THR A 18 -2.39 14.86 -2.17
C THR A 18 -2.92 15.48 -3.46
N ASP A 19 -2.09 16.25 -4.16
CA ASP A 19 -2.47 16.91 -5.40
C ASP A 19 -2.91 15.89 -6.46
N TYR A 20 -2.19 14.79 -6.60
CA TYR A 20 -2.54 13.72 -7.53
C TYR A 20 -3.89 13.07 -7.16
N LEU A 21 -4.06 12.63 -5.91
CA LEU A 21 -5.25 11.91 -5.47
C LEU A 21 -6.52 12.79 -5.52
N CYS A 22 -6.42 14.05 -5.11
CA CYS A 22 -7.55 15.00 -5.14
C CYS A 22 -8.00 15.37 -6.55
N ASN A 23 -7.09 15.36 -7.53
CA ASN A 23 -7.41 15.69 -8.93
C ASN A 23 -7.66 14.47 -9.81
N SER A 24 -7.40 13.25 -9.32
CA SER A 24 -7.59 12.02 -10.06
C SER A 24 -9.07 11.65 -10.16
N SER A 25 -9.57 11.47 -11.39
CA SER A 25 -10.93 10.95 -11.63
C SER A 25 -11.12 9.51 -11.16
N LEU A 26 -10.03 8.78 -10.87
CA LEU A 26 -10.08 7.40 -10.40
C LEU A 26 -10.29 7.31 -8.88
N PHE A 27 -9.84 8.31 -8.12
CA PHE A 27 -9.70 8.19 -6.66
C PHE A 27 -10.43 9.28 -5.87
N LYS A 28 -10.62 10.48 -6.44
CA LYS A 28 -11.13 11.65 -5.71
C LYS A 28 -12.46 11.42 -4.97
N ASP A 29 -13.34 10.58 -5.52
CA ASP A 29 -14.70 10.38 -4.99
C ASP A 29 -14.71 9.42 -3.79
N THR A 30 -13.63 8.67 -3.57
CA THR A 30 -13.48 7.70 -2.47
C THR A 30 -12.33 8.05 -1.53
N LEU A 31 -11.67 9.18 -1.76
CA LEU A 31 -10.49 9.62 -1.02
C LEU A 31 -10.86 10.16 0.36
N GLU A 32 -10.24 9.60 1.38
CA GLU A 32 -10.28 10.07 2.76
C GLU A 32 -8.84 10.29 3.24
N ALA A 33 -8.48 11.52 3.58
CA ALA A 33 -7.15 11.85 4.10
C ALA A 33 -7.15 11.75 5.64
N GLU A 34 -6.12 11.14 6.20
CA GLU A 34 -5.93 11.09 7.65
C GLU A 34 -5.43 12.44 8.18
N VAL A 35 -5.94 12.84 9.33
CA VAL A 35 -5.69 14.20 9.87
C VAL A 35 -4.38 14.25 10.67
N GLU A 36 -3.96 13.11 11.23
CA GLU A 36 -2.83 13.04 12.16
C GLU A 36 -1.59 12.37 11.56
N GLN A 37 -1.74 11.67 10.43
CA GLN A 37 -0.68 10.91 9.79
C GLN A 37 -0.65 11.20 8.28
N PRO A 38 0.53 11.12 7.64
CA PRO A 38 0.66 11.33 6.19
C PRO A 38 0.14 10.11 5.42
N LYS A 39 -1.17 9.88 5.50
CA LYS A 39 -1.86 8.66 5.07
C LYS A 39 -3.19 9.00 4.40
N PHE A 40 -3.57 8.19 3.43
CA PHE A 40 -4.85 8.29 2.73
C PHE A 40 -5.50 6.92 2.68
N HIS A 41 -6.82 6.91 2.79
CA HIS A 41 -7.67 5.76 2.52
C HIS A 41 -8.44 6.04 1.25
N LEU A 42 -8.51 5.05 0.37
CA LEU A 42 -9.33 5.13 -0.84
C LEU A 42 -9.89 3.76 -1.19
N ARG A 43 -10.91 3.75 -2.04
CA ARG A 43 -11.49 2.53 -2.60
C ARG A 43 -11.42 2.54 -4.11
N TYR A 44 -11.10 1.38 -4.67
CA TYR A 44 -11.17 1.14 -6.11
C TYR A 44 -11.77 -0.24 -6.37
N GLY A 45 -12.95 -0.27 -7.01
CA GLY A 45 -13.75 -1.49 -7.08
C GLY A 45 -14.19 -1.95 -5.69
N SER A 46 -13.92 -3.22 -5.35
CA SER A 46 -14.20 -3.85 -4.05
C SER A 46 -13.07 -3.74 -3.02
N ALA A 47 -11.89 -3.23 -3.41
CA ALA A 47 -10.73 -3.20 -2.54
C ALA A 47 -10.58 -1.85 -1.83
N ALA A 48 -10.29 -1.89 -0.54
CA ALA A 48 -9.81 -0.77 0.24
C ALA A 48 -8.28 -0.68 0.16
N ILE A 49 -7.75 0.52 -0.04
CA ILE A 49 -6.32 0.79 -0.13
C ILE A 49 -5.94 1.86 0.86
N GLU A 50 -4.83 1.61 1.53
CA GLU A 50 -4.10 2.59 2.30
C GLU A 50 -2.89 3.07 1.49
N VAL A 51 -2.75 4.39 1.36
CA VAL A 51 -1.58 5.02 0.74
C VAL A 51 -0.87 5.83 1.82
N GLU A 52 0.33 5.42 2.18
CA GLU A 52 1.14 6.04 3.23
C GLU A 52 2.36 6.73 2.63
N VAL A 53 2.69 7.91 3.14
CA VAL A 53 3.93 8.62 2.80
C VAL A 53 4.87 8.53 3.98
N LEU A 54 5.90 7.71 3.85
CA LEU A 54 6.83 7.36 4.93
C LEU A 54 8.19 7.99 4.68
N ALA A 55 8.84 8.51 5.72
CA ALA A 55 10.27 8.81 5.64
C ALA A 55 11.05 7.48 5.53
N TRP A 56 12.04 7.43 4.65
CA TRP A 56 12.91 6.27 4.51
C TRP A 56 14.19 6.51 5.30
N GLU A 57 14.17 6.21 6.60
CA GLU A 57 15.28 6.53 7.52
C GLU A 57 16.50 5.61 7.36
N VAL A 58 16.29 4.37 6.93
CA VAL A 58 17.36 3.36 6.74
C VAL A 58 17.51 3.04 5.26
N HIS A 59 18.32 3.85 4.57
CA HIS A 59 18.52 3.78 3.12
C HIS A 59 20.02 3.69 2.76
N PRO A 60 20.38 3.17 1.57
CA PRO A 60 21.78 2.91 1.20
C PRO A 60 22.61 4.16 0.87
N TRP A 61 21.98 5.34 0.79
CA TRP A 61 22.69 6.59 0.49
C TRP A 61 23.17 7.24 1.79
N GLU A 62 24.44 7.61 1.85
CA GLU A 62 25.07 8.15 3.06
C GLU A 62 24.56 9.54 3.47
N THR A 63 23.91 10.26 2.55
CA THR A 63 23.40 11.61 2.79
C THR A 63 22.08 11.84 2.08
N GLY A 64 21.20 12.61 2.71
CA GLY A 64 19.99 13.15 2.11
C GLY A 64 18.73 12.49 2.66
N ASP A 65 17.72 13.31 2.91
CA ASP A 65 16.41 12.85 3.32
C ASP A 65 15.73 12.11 2.17
N LEU A 66 15.14 10.96 2.45
CA LEU A 66 14.33 10.22 1.50
C LEU A 66 12.95 9.93 2.08
N ALA A 67 12.01 9.70 1.17
CA ALA A 67 10.67 9.23 1.49
C ALA A 67 10.23 8.20 0.45
N ILE A 68 9.26 7.39 0.83
CA ILE A 68 8.57 6.45 -0.06
C ILE A 68 7.07 6.70 0.02
N VAL A 69 6.38 6.30 -1.04
CA VAL A 69 4.92 6.14 -1.01
C VAL A 69 4.63 4.66 -1.02
N ARG A 70 3.92 4.17 0.00
CA ARG A 70 3.52 2.77 0.14
C ARG A 70 2.01 2.65 -0.10
N ALA A 71 1.61 1.88 -1.11
CA ALA A 71 0.23 1.43 -1.26
C ALA A 71 0.09 0.04 -0.63
N CYS A 72 -0.95 -0.16 0.17
CA CYS A 72 -1.21 -1.40 0.88
C CYS A 72 -2.70 -1.72 0.87
N SER A 73 -3.05 -3.00 0.71
CA SER A 73 -4.43 -3.47 0.79
C SER A 73 -4.49 -4.77 1.56
N CYS A 74 -5.55 -4.94 2.36
CA CYS A 74 -5.82 -6.19 3.05
C CYS A 74 -6.46 -7.20 2.08
N VAL A 75 -5.83 -8.36 1.95
CA VAL A 75 -6.23 -9.43 1.03
C VAL A 75 -7.22 -10.35 1.73
N THR A 76 -6.87 -10.85 2.92
CA THR A 76 -7.75 -11.69 3.73
C THR A 76 -7.54 -11.46 5.23
N THR A 77 -8.62 -11.65 5.98
CA THR A 77 -8.60 -11.65 7.45
C THR A 77 -9.03 -13.01 7.97
N GLY A 78 -8.50 -13.44 9.11
CA GLY A 78 -8.87 -14.70 9.76
C GLY A 78 -8.49 -15.98 8.99
N SER A 79 -7.70 -15.89 7.92
CA SER A 79 -7.09 -17.06 7.28
C SER A 79 -6.12 -17.72 8.26
N PRO A 80 -6.19 -19.04 8.50
CA PRO A 80 -5.25 -19.72 9.38
C PRO A 80 -3.82 -19.60 8.87
N LEU A 81 -2.91 -19.09 9.71
CA LEU A 81 -1.48 -18.93 9.40
C LEU A 81 -0.74 -20.28 9.46
N THR A 82 -1.13 -21.21 8.60
CA THR A 82 -0.49 -22.53 8.48
C THR A 82 0.83 -22.44 7.71
N PRO A 83 1.75 -23.40 7.89
CA PRO A 83 2.96 -23.50 7.08
C PRO A 83 2.67 -23.49 5.56
N ASP A 84 1.56 -24.09 5.14
CA ASP A 84 1.14 -24.15 3.73
C ASP A 84 0.78 -22.77 3.17
N LEU A 85 0.00 -21.97 3.93
CA LEU A 85 -0.30 -20.59 3.52
C LEU A 85 0.98 -19.76 3.46
N MET A 86 1.86 -19.88 4.46
CA MET A 86 3.13 -19.13 4.50
C MET A 86 4.03 -19.47 3.31
N GLN A 87 4.18 -20.77 3.01
CA GLN A 87 4.94 -21.23 1.85
C GLN A 87 4.32 -20.74 0.55
N TYR A 88 2.98 -20.75 0.45
CA TYR A 88 2.27 -20.22 -0.71
C TYR A 88 2.55 -18.73 -0.93
N LEU A 89 2.43 -17.90 0.11
CA LEU A 89 2.70 -16.46 0.01
C LEU A 89 4.15 -16.17 -0.39
N LEU A 90 5.13 -16.89 0.18
CA LEU A 90 6.54 -16.76 -0.19
C LEU A 90 6.81 -17.16 -1.65
N ASN A 91 6.18 -18.23 -2.12
CA ASN A 91 6.32 -18.66 -3.51
C ASN A 91 5.68 -17.66 -4.47
N GLU A 92 4.51 -17.11 -4.14
CA GLU A 92 3.87 -16.08 -4.96
C GLU A 92 4.70 -14.80 -4.98
N ASN A 93 5.29 -14.38 -3.85
CA ASN A 93 6.23 -13.25 -3.79
C ASN A 93 7.40 -13.41 -4.76
N SER A 94 7.92 -14.62 -4.96
CA SER A 94 9.01 -14.86 -5.94
C SER A 94 8.60 -14.63 -7.41
N ARG A 95 7.29 -14.62 -7.68
CA ARG A 95 6.70 -14.46 -9.02
C ARG A 95 6.15 -13.05 -9.26
N MET A 96 5.96 -12.28 -8.19
CA MET A 96 5.43 -10.93 -8.28
C MET A 96 6.40 -9.99 -8.98
N ARG A 97 5.86 -9.19 -9.91
CA ARG A 97 6.61 -8.12 -10.58
C ARG A 97 6.59 -6.82 -9.79
N PHE A 98 5.52 -6.63 -9.01
CA PHE A 98 5.30 -5.47 -8.17
C PHE A 98 4.82 -5.97 -6.82
N GLY A 99 5.30 -5.35 -5.76
CA GLY A 99 4.84 -5.60 -4.39
C GLY A 99 5.14 -7.00 -3.86
N ALA A 100 4.67 -7.24 -2.64
CA ALA A 100 4.78 -8.50 -1.94
C ALA A 100 3.65 -8.67 -0.93
N PHE A 101 3.27 -9.92 -0.69
CA PHE A 101 2.46 -10.32 0.45
C PHE A 101 3.23 -10.12 1.76
N GLN A 102 2.52 -9.62 2.76
CA GLN A 102 2.99 -9.33 4.11
C GLN A 102 1.96 -9.84 5.12
N LEU A 103 2.35 -9.93 6.39
CA LEU A 103 1.41 -10.17 7.49
C LEU A 103 1.30 -8.92 8.35
N SER A 104 0.08 -8.57 8.74
CA SER A 104 -0.14 -7.60 9.81
C SER A 104 0.15 -8.24 11.17
N ASP A 105 0.35 -7.42 12.20
CA ASP A 105 0.50 -7.88 13.58
C ASP A 105 -0.73 -8.65 14.09
N ALA A 106 -1.90 -8.39 13.49
CA ALA A 106 -3.15 -9.09 13.76
C ALA A 106 -3.31 -10.41 12.97
N GLY A 107 -2.33 -10.76 12.13
CA GLY A 107 -2.33 -11.99 11.33
C GLY A 107 -3.13 -11.90 10.04
N GLU A 108 -3.42 -10.69 9.55
CA GLU A 108 -4.08 -10.49 8.27
C GLU A 108 -3.07 -10.58 7.13
N VAL A 109 -3.50 -11.12 5.99
CA VAL A 109 -2.65 -11.14 4.80
C VAL A 109 -2.82 -9.81 4.09
N LEU A 110 -1.73 -9.06 3.98
CA LEU A 110 -1.67 -7.78 3.28
C LEU A 110 -0.90 -7.95 1.97
N PHE A 111 -1.17 -7.07 1.01
CA PHE A 111 -0.32 -6.91 -0.17
C PHE A 111 0.08 -5.45 -0.30
N ALA A 112 1.37 -5.19 -0.44
CA ALA A 112 1.88 -3.83 -0.49
C ALA A 112 2.99 -3.65 -1.54
N HIS A 113 3.06 -2.45 -2.09
CA HIS A 113 4.14 -2.01 -2.95
C HIS A 113 4.53 -0.57 -2.61
N SER A 114 5.79 -0.22 -2.87
CA SER A 114 6.33 1.10 -2.57
C SER A 114 7.10 1.66 -3.74
N VAL A 115 6.98 2.97 -3.95
CA VAL A 115 7.75 3.76 -4.92
C VAL A 115 8.54 4.84 -4.20
N LEU A 116 9.61 5.33 -4.83
CA LEU A 116 10.41 6.41 -4.27
C LEU A 116 9.63 7.73 -4.33
N GLY A 117 9.61 8.45 -3.22
CA GLY A 117 9.01 9.77 -3.11
C GLY A 117 9.92 10.91 -3.57
N GLY A 118 9.44 12.13 -3.34
CA GLY A 118 10.17 13.37 -3.56
C GLY A 118 9.84 14.08 -4.88
N GLU A 119 10.66 15.07 -5.18
CA GLU A 119 10.47 15.96 -6.35
C GLU A 119 10.42 15.20 -7.68
N ASN A 120 11.21 14.13 -7.81
CA ASN A 120 11.30 13.34 -9.04
C ASN A 120 10.33 12.15 -9.09
N MET A 121 9.48 11.96 -8.08
CA MET A 121 8.47 10.90 -8.10
C MET A 121 7.54 11.11 -9.30
N ASP A 122 7.43 10.07 -10.12
CA ASP A 122 6.60 10.07 -11.32
C ASP A 122 5.15 9.68 -11.01
N LEU A 123 4.20 10.36 -11.68
CA LEU A 123 2.77 10.14 -11.43
C LEU A 123 2.29 8.80 -12.01
N MET A 124 2.88 8.34 -13.11
CA MET A 124 2.56 7.02 -13.66
C MET A 124 3.07 5.93 -12.72
N GLU A 125 4.26 6.07 -12.14
CA GLU A 125 4.76 5.14 -11.11
C GLU A 125 3.82 5.05 -9.90
N LEU A 126 3.37 6.19 -9.36
CA LEU A 126 2.41 6.23 -8.25
C LEU A 126 1.08 5.56 -8.63
N GLN A 127 0.52 5.91 -9.79
CA GLN A 127 -0.75 5.33 -10.26
C GLN A 127 -0.62 3.81 -10.47
N THR A 128 0.46 3.37 -11.11
CA THR A 128 0.74 1.95 -11.34
C THR A 128 0.93 1.22 -10.02
N CYS A 129 1.58 1.83 -9.03
CA CYS A 129 1.71 1.28 -7.69
C CYS A 129 0.34 1.02 -7.04
N ILE A 130 -0.52 2.04 -7.00
CA ILE A 130 -1.87 1.93 -6.40
C ILE A 130 -2.71 0.88 -7.15
N LEU A 131 -2.82 0.98 -8.47
CA LEU A 131 -3.66 0.07 -9.27
C LEU A 131 -3.17 -1.38 -9.24
N SER A 132 -1.86 -1.60 -9.19
CA SER A 132 -1.29 -2.96 -9.09
C SER A 132 -1.65 -3.59 -7.74
N VAL A 133 -1.54 -2.85 -6.64
CA VAL A 133 -1.91 -3.33 -5.31
C VAL A 133 -3.38 -3.71 -5.26
N VAL A 134 -4.27 -2.87 -5.79
CA VAL A 134 -5.71 -3.16 -5.85
C VAL A 134 -6.01 -4.43 -6.61
N THR A 135 -5.49 -4.50 -7.83
CA THR A 135 -5.82 -5.60 -8.75
C THR A 135 -5.34 -6.93 -8.19
N ILE A 136 -4.14 -6.94 -7.57
CA ILE A 136 -3.58 -8.14 -6.96
C ILE A 136 -4.35 -8.50 -5.68
N ALA A 137 -4.63 -7.54 -4.80
CA ALA A 137 -5.39 -7.82 -3.58
C ALA A 137 -6.79 -8.38 -3.87
N ASP A 138 -7.50 -7.81 -4.85
CA ASP A 138 -8.81 -8.29 -5.27
C ASP A 138 -8.74 -9.69 -5.90
N THR A 139 -7.74 -9.95 -6.75
CA THR A 139 -7.56 -11.28 -7.37
C THR A 139 -7.19 -12.35 -6.35
N TYR A 140 -6.30 -12.03 -5.41
CA TYR A 140 -5.78 -13.01 -4.45
C TYR A 140 -6.70 -13.20 -3.24
N ASN A 141 -7.65 -12.30 -2.97
CA ASN A 141 -8.64 -12.51 -1.92
C ASN A 141 -9.40 -13.82 -2.17
N ASP A 142 -9.87 -14.05 -3.39
CA ASP A 142 -10.69 -15.21 -3.75
C ASP A 142 -9.84 -16.48 -3.77
N LEU A 143 -8.61 -16.38 -4.29
CA LEU A 143 -7.68 -17.51 -4.32
C LEU A 143 -7.29 -17.99 -2.93
N ILE A 144 -7.00 -17.06 -2.01
CA ILE A 144 -6.61 -17.40 -0.64
C ILE A 144 -7.80 -17.94 0.12
N LEU A 145 -8.98 -17.32 -0.01
CA LEU A 145 -10.21 -17.80 0.64
C LEU A 145 -10.59 -19.21 0.18
N GLN A 146 -10.51 -19.48 -1.13
CA GLN A 146 -10.84 -20.79 -1.67
C GLN A 146 -9.88 -21.89 -1.19
N LYS A 147 -8.59 -21.58 -1.05
CA LYS A 147 -7.55 -22.56 -0.70
C LYS A 147 -7.36 -22.74 0.81
N PHE A 148 -7.48 -21.66 1.57
CA PHE A 148 -7.06 -21.61 2.98
C PHE A 148 -8.18 -21.16 3.92
N GLY A 149 -9.31 -20.67 3.39
CA GLY A 149 -10.40 -20.10 4.18
C GLY A 149 -10.09 -18.70 4.72
N GLY A 150 -10.91 -18.24 5.67
CA GLY A 150 -10.88 -16.89 6.21
C GLY A 150 -12.10 -16.07 5.78
N GLN A 151 -11.98 -14.76 5.84
CA GLN A 151 -12.99 -13.80 5.43
C GLN A 151 -12.39 -12.80 4.44
N ARG A 152 -13.23 -12.31 3.52
CA ARG A 152 -12.87 -11.14 2.74
C ARG A 152 -12.55 -10.02 3.72
N SER A 153 -11.50 -9.25 3.46
CA SER A 153 -11.29 -8.00 4.18
C SER A 153 -12.60 -7.20 4.14
N ALA A 154 -12.91 -6.51 5.25
CA ALA A 154 -14.05 -5.62 5.28
C ALA A 154 -13.91 -4.67 4.08
N GLN A 155 -14.90 -4.78 3.17
CA GLN A 155 -15.00 -3.98 1.96
C GLN A 155 -15.10 -2.53 2.36
#